data_AF-A0A957RYT7-F1
#
_entry.id   AF-A0A957RYT7-F1
#
_cell.length_a   1.000
_cell.length_b   1.000
_cell.length_c   1.000
_cell.angle_alpha   90.00
_cell.angle_beta   90.00
_cell.angle_gamma   90.00
#
_symmetry.space_group_name_H-M   'P 1'
#
loop_
_entity.id
_entity.type
_entity.pdbx_description
1 polymer ?
#
loop_
_entity_poly.entity_id
_entity_poly.type
_entity_poly.pdbx_seq_one_letter_code
_entity_poly.pdbx_strand_id
1 'polypeptide(L)'
;MRGRSKVWYRGRAYFGVIFGVVAASLLVGVLLARPVDAQEAGRESAAVFCATQQAVPRAECEALLELYQRTDGPHWVRKAGWLVEPNVCAWAGVTCAGGRVVELNLSANRLQGPVPRTLSALTALSSLQFQNNSLAGPIPFEFCKFQPHLTQLSLGYNLLSVQGAQVAACVDAMDPGWQLTQTTPPQNIVASPVLTDGVTLHWQPISYTADGGYYEVTLFGSAGLTPTAIFRTPDKMAASITITGLDAGRSYEARVATFTPAHD
;
A
#
# COMPACT_ATOMS: atom_id res chain seq x y z
N MET A 1 -22.16 21.53 -17.60
CA MET A 1 -21.27 22.22 -16.65
C MET A 1 -20.48 21.19 -15.88
N ARG A 2 -19.18 21.47 -15.69
CA ARG A 2 -18.10 20.79 -14.94
C ARG A 2 -18.42 19.50 -14.16
N GLY A 3 -17.60 18.48 -14.41
CA GLY A 3 -17.39 17.37 -13.48
C GLY A 3 -16.63 16.20 -14.11
N ARG A 4 -15.44 16.42 -14.69
CA ARG A 4 -14.54 15.29 -14.98
C ARG A 4 -14.08 14.74 -13.63
N SER A 5 -14.66 13.63 -13.18
CA SER A 5 -14.10 12.81 -12.11
C SER A 5 -12.83 12.19 -12.65
N LYS A 6 -11.70 12.89 -12.49
CA LYS A 6 -10.36 12.36 -12.74
C LYS A 6 -10.07 11.29 -11.69
N VAL A 7 -9.58 10.14 -12.09
CA VAL A 7 -9.12 9.07 -11.17
C VAL A 7 -7.69 9.38 -10.69
N TRP A 8 -7.35 9.00 -9.46
CA TRP A 8 -6.21 9.53 -8.68
C TRP A 8 -5.13 8.48 -8.36
N TYR A 9 -4.99 7.41 -9.15
CA TYR A 9 -4.06 6.35 -8.78
C TYR A 9 -2.60 6.71 -9.07
N ARG A 10 -1.86 7.14 -8.05
CA ARG A 10 -0.39 7.32 -8.12
C ARG A 10 0.26 6.37 -7.13
N GLY A 11 1.05 5.44 -7.64
CA GLY A 11 1.69 4.41 -6.84
C GLY A 11 3.21 4.53 -6.84
N ARG A 12 3.82 4.38 -5.66
CA ARG A 12 5.25 4.10 -5.54
C ARG A 12 5.51 3.03 -4.47
N ALA A 13 6.09 1.91 -4.88
CA ALA A 13 6.34 0.74 -4.03
C ALA A 13 7.82 0.37 -4.05
N TYR A 14 8.45 0.16 -2.89
CA TYR A 14 9.91 0.06 -2.76
C TYR A 14 10.38 -1.33 -2.32
N PHE A 15 11.56 -1.72 -2.78
CA PHE A 15 12.35 -2.82 -2.24
C PHE A 15 13.84 -2.44 -2.24
N GLY A 16 14.59 -2.90 -1.25
CA GLY A 16 15.98 -2.48 -1.03
C GLY A 16 16.99 -3.62 -1.15
N VAL A 17 18.20 -3.29 -1.58
CA VAL A 17 19.38 -4.16 -1.61
C VAL A 17 20.61 -3.36 -1.20
N ILE A 18 21.50 -3.97 -0.42
CA ILE A 18 22.80 -3.41 -0.04
C ILE A 18 23.88 -4.06 -0.89
N PHE A 19 24.79 -3.26 -1.44
CA PHE A 19 25.94 -3.75 -2.19
C PHE A 19 27.17 -2.89 -1.90
N GLY A 20 28.35 -3.48 -2.09
CA GLY A 20 29.63 -2.78 -2.03
C GLY A 20 30.30 -2.77 -3.40
N VAL A 21 31.05 -1.71 -3.71
CA VAL A 21 32.01 -1.71 -4.81
C VAL A 21 33.31 -2.31 -4.29
N VAL A 22 33.84 -3.36 -4.96
CA VAL A 22 34.92 -4.20 -4.42
C VAL A 22 36.20 -3.41 -4.12
N ALA A 23 36.47 -3.17 -2.83
CA ALA A 23 37.74 -3.34 -2.10
C ALA A 23 37.45 -3.33 -0.57
N ALA A 24 38.37 -3.87 0.23
CA ALA A 24 38.19 -4.49 1.56
C ALA A 24 37.48 -3.72 2.72
N SER A 25 36.65 -4.49 3.45
CA SER A 25 36.25 -4.57 4.89
C SER A 25 36.25 -3.35 5.84
N LEU A 26 35.10 -3.09 6.51
CA LEU A 26 34.84 -3.33 7.97
C LEU A 26 33.41 -2.90 8.39
N LEU A 27 32.83 -3.67 9.33
CA LEU A 27 31.50 -3.56 9.96
C LEU A 27 31.41 -2.46 11.03
N VAL A 28 30.22 -1.82 11.18
CA VAL A 28 29.59 -1.51 12.49
C VAL A 28 28.06 -1.43 12.32
N GLY A 29 27.31 -2.10 13.19
CA GLY A 29 25.85 -1.98 13.32
C GLY A 29 25.44 -1.09 14.49
N VAL A 30 24.29 -0.42 14.38
CA VAL A 30 23.61 0.24 15.51
C VAL A 30 22.10 0.04 15.37
N LEU A 31 21.48 -0.52 16.41
CA LEU A 31 20.03 -0.52 16.60
C LEU A 31 19.63 0.79 17.28
N LEU A 32 18.56 1.43 16.81
CA LEU A 32 17.84 2.46 17.56
C LEU A 32 16.37 2.06 17.69
N ALA A 33 15.88 2.14 18.93
CA ALA A 33 14.47 2.05 19.27
C ALA A 33 13.74 3.33 18.85
N ARG A 34 12.44 3.21 18.53
CA ARG A 34 11.56 4.33 18.20
C ARG A 34 10.79 4.80 19.45
N PRO A 35 10.52 6.10 19.62
CA PRO A 35 9.57 6.56 20.61
C PRO A 35 8.14 6.25 20.13
N VAL A 36 7.37 5.62 21.02
CA VAL A 36 5.91 5.64 20.98
C VAL A 36 5.51 6.94 21.67
N ASP A 37 4.67 7.76 21.04
CA ASP A 37 3.64 8.60 21.70
C ASP A 37 3.06 9.63 20.72
N ALA A 38 1.90 9.24 20.17
CA ALA A 38 0.93 10.01 19.38
C ALA A 38 -0.31 9.13 19.09
N GLN A 39 -0.13 7.81 19.19
CA GLN A 39 -1.11 6.79 18.84
C GLN A 39 -2.10 6.45 19.97
N GLU A 40 -1.84 6.85 21.22
CA GLU A 40 -2.71 6.56 22.37
C GLU A 40 -3.90 7.52 22.48
N ALA A 41 -3.71 8.83 22.24
CA ALA A 41 -4.79 9.82 22.34
C ALA A 41 -5.90 9.65 21.29
N GLY A 42 -5.56 9.20 20.08
CA GLY A 42 -6.55 8.91 19.02
C GLY A 42 -7.31 7.59 19.22
N ARG A 43 -6.79 6.69 20.06
CA ARG A 43 -7.39 5.39 20.35
C ARG A 43 -8.49 5.49 21.41
N GLU A 44 -8.33 6.41 22.36
CA GLU A 44 -9.28 6.66 23.42
C GLU A 44 -10.56 7.33 22.91
N SER A 45 -10.45 8.29 21.99
CA SER A 45 -11.61 8.94 21.35
C SER A 45 -12.41 7.99 20.44
N ALA A 46 -11.73 7.09 19.74
CA ALA A 46 -12.35 6.06 18.89
C ALA A 46 -13.15 5.01 19.70
N ALA A 47 -12.61 4.60 20.85
CA ALA A 47 -13.27 3.65 21.74
C ALA A 47 -14.55 4.23 22.35
N VAL A 48 -14.53 5.51 22.74
CA VAL A 48 -15.72 6.21 23.24
C VAL A 48 -16.77 6.37 22.14
N PHE A 49 -16.35 6.76 20.93
CA PHE A 49 -17.26 6.92 19.79
C PHE A 49 -18.06 5.63 19.50
N CYS A 50 -17.37 4.50 19.34
CA CYS A 50 -18.00 3.23 19.01
C CYS A 50 -18.79 2.60 20.16
N ALA A 51 -18.55 3.03 21.41
CA ALA A 51 -19.35 2.63 22.56
C ALA A 51 -20.72 3.32 22.61
N THR A 52 -20.86 4.50 22.00
CA THR A 52 -22.08 5.32 22.09
C THR A 52 -23.01 5.24 20.88
N GLN A 53 -22.48 4.91 19.70
CA GLN A 53 -23.32 4.74 18.50
C GLN A 53 -24.14 3.44 18.59
N GLN A 54 -25.36 3.44 18.06
CA GLN A 54 -26.29 2.30 18.09
C GLN A 54 -26.70 1.80 16.69
N ALA A 55 -26.11 2.35 15.63
CA ALA A 55 -26.50 2.06 14.25
C ALA A 55 -26.00 0.68 13.79
N VAL A 56 -24.83 0.26 14.28
CA VAL A 56 -24.19 -1.02 13.95
C VAL A 56 -23.52 -1.64 15.18
N PRO A 57 -23.19 -2.94 15.19
CA PRO A 57 -22.40 -3.54 16.26
C PRO A 57 -21.08 -2.80 16.49
N ARG A 58 -20.66 -2.72 17.75
CA ARG A 58 -19.43 -2.03 18.16
C ARG A 58 -18.19 -2.46 17.35
N ALA A 59 -18.06 -3.77 17.08
CA ALA A 59 -16.94 -4.30 16.30
C ALA A 59 -16.90 -3.79 14.86
N GLU A 60 -18.05 -3.51 14.24
CA GLU A 60 -18.11 -2.94 12.88
C GLU A 60 -17.68 -1.48 12.88
N CYS A 61 -18.14 -0.71 13.87
CA CYS A 61 -17.68 0.66 14.07
C CYS A 61 -16.16 0.72 14.30
N GLU A 62 -15.62 -0.14 15.18
CA GLU A 62 -14.18 -0.19 15.48
C GLU A 62 -13.35 -0.57 14.24
N ALA A 63 -13.85 -1.50 13.42
CA ALA A 63 -13.20 -1.88 12.16
C ALA A 63 -13.13 -0.72 11.16
N LEU A 64 -14.21 0.06 11.03
CA LEU A 64 -14.23 1.24 10.17
C LEU A 64 -13.30 2.33 10.71
N LEU A 65 -13.27 2.57 12.02
CA LEU A 65 -12.35 3.54 12.61
C LEU A 65 -10.88 3.14 12.43
N GLU A 66 -10.55 1.86 12.57
CA GLU A 66 -9.20 1.39 12.27
C GLU A 66 -8.86 1.60 10.80
N LEU A 67 -9.79 1.34 9.87
CA LEU A 67 -9.59 1.67 8.45
C LEU A 67 -9.28 3.15 8.27
N TYR A 68 -10.09 4.04 8.85
CA TYR A 68 -9.86 5.49 8.80
C TYR A 68 -8.45 5.88 9.28
N GLN A 69 -8.03 5.34 10.43
CA GLN A 69 -6.73 5.66 11.02
C GLN A 69 -5.55 5.06 10.24
N ARG A 70 -5.70 3.83 9.76
CA ARG A 70 -4.63 3.09 9.07
C ARG A 70 -4.40 3.58 7.66
N THR A 71 -5.41 4.16 7.02
CA THR A 71 -5.31 4.52 5.61
C THR A 71 -5.35 6.02 5.34
N ASP A 72 -4.86 6.84 6.29
CA ASP A 72 -4.72 8.29 6.17
C ASP A 72 -6.06 9.05 6.01
N GLY A 73 -7.05 8.66 6.83
CA GLY A 73 -8.40 9.21 6.90
C GLY A 73 -8.54 10.71 6.74
N PRO A 74 -7.75 11.55 7.44
CA PRO A 74 -7.82 13.01 7.31
C PRO A 74 -7.62 13.53 5.88
N HIS A 75 -6.83 12.82 5.05
CA HIS A 75 -6.51 13.21 3.68
C HIS A 75 -7.37 12.54 2.61
N TRP A 76 -8.36 11.72 3.02
CA TRP A 76 -9.34 11.18 2.09
C TRP A 76 -10.13 12.29 1.39
N VAL A 77 -10.51 12.04 0.13
CA VAL A 77 -11.28 12.99 -0.71
C VAL A 77 -12.72 13.11 -0.20
N ARG A 78 -13.37 11.97 0.00
CA ARG A 78 -14.75 11.80 0.45
C ARG A 78 -14.74 11.11 1.82
N LYS A 79 -14.93 11.94 2.85
CA LYS A 79 -14.91 11.55 4.27
C LYS A 79 -16.00 12.24 5.09
N ALA A 80 -17.06 12.73 4.45
CA ALA A 80 -18.16 13.36 5.18
C ALA A 80 -18.74 12.38 6.22
N GLY A 81 -19.01 12.86 7.42
CA GLY A 81 -19.52 12.07 8.54
C GLY A 81 -18.46 11.32 9.36
N TRP A 82 -17.34 10.90 8.77
CA TRP A 82 -16.30 10.14 9.47
C TRP A 82 -15.76 10.94 10.68
N LEU A 83 -15.82 10.34 11.87
CA LEU A 83 -15.45 10.95 13.18
C LEU A 83 -16.29 12.16 13.63
N VAL A 84 -17.34 12.53 12.89
CA VAL A 84 -18.19 13.71 13.19
C VAL A 84 -19.64 13.31 13.43
N GLU A 85 -20.17 12.44 12.58
CA GLU A 85 -21.56 11.98 12.61
C GLU A 85 -21.66 10.71 13.49
N PRO A 86 -22.42 10.72 14.60
CA PRO A 86 -22.59 9.55 15.46
C PRO A 86 -23.18 8.33 14.76
N ASN A 87 -24.03 8.52 13.74
CA ASN A 87 -24.58 7.43 12.96
C ASN A 87 -23.59 6.98 11.88
N VAL A 88 -22.91 5.85 12.12
CA VAL A 88 -21.97 5.21 11.18
C VAL A 88 -22.59 4.99 9.79
N CYS A 89 -23.89 4.74 9.71
CA CYS A 89 -24.58 4.50 8.44
C CYS A 89 -24.80 5.77 7.61
N ALA A 90 -24.54 6.95 8.17
CA ALA A 90 -24.54 8.22 7.46
C ALA A 90 -23.13 8.63 6.99
N TRP A 91 -22.11 7.82 7.28
CA TRP A 91 -20.76 8.09 6.80
C TRP A 91 -20.67 7.91 5.30
N ALA A 92 -19.93 8.81 4.66
CA ALA A 92 -19.75 8.75 3.23
C ALA A 92 -19.09 7.43 2.84
N GLY A 93 -19.83 6.60 2.09
CA GLY A 93 -19.33 5.34 1.54
C GLY A 93 -19.73 4.12 2.34
N VAL A 94 -20.43 4.30 3.45
CA VAL A 94 -20.98 3.22 4.26
C VAL A 94 -22.48 3.11 3.96
N THR A 95 -22.92 1.91 3.62
CA THR A 95 -24.35 1.57 3.51
C THR A 95 -24.68 0.50 4.54
N CYS A 96 -25.75 0.70 5.29
CA CYS A 96 -26.24 -0.27 6.27
C CYS A 96 -27.60 -0.84 5.89
N ALA A 97 -27.84 -2.09 6.28
CA ALA A 97 -29.16 -2.71 6.27
C ALA A 97 -29.31 -3.61 7.50
N GLY A 98 -30.50 -3.60 8.14
CA GLY A 98 -30.76 -4.41 9.33
C GLY A 98 -29.81 -4.14 10.51
N GLY A 99 -29.30 -2.91 10.63
CA GLY A 99 -28.34 -2.54 11.67
C GLY A 99 -26.94 -3.13 11.46
N ARG A 100 -26.55 -3.48 10.23
CA ARG A 100 -25.23 -4.01 9.88
C ARG A 100 -24.70 -3.28 8.65
N VAL A 101 -23.38 -3.13 8.53
CA VAL A 101 -22.74 -2.62 7.29
C VAL A 101 -22.84 -3.69 6.21
N VAL A 102 -23.43 -3.32 5.06
CA VAL A 102 -23.62 -4.22 3.91
C VAL A 102 -22.83 -3.79 2.68
N GLU A 103 -22.51 -2.50 2.55
CA GLU A 103 -21.62 -2.02 1.50
C GLU A 103 -20.63 -1.01 2.08
N LEU A 104 -19.39 -1.13 1.63
CA LEU A 104 -18.33 -0.17 1.88
C LEU A 104 -17.69 0.21 0.54
N ASN A 105 -18.06 1.39 0.03
CA ASN A 105 -17.47 1.96 -1.16
C ASN A 105 -16.58 3.13 -0.78
N LEU A 106 -15.26 2.95 -0.88
CA LEU A 106 -14.25 3.99 -0.69
C LEU A 106 -13.31 4.04 -1.91
N SER A 107 -13.84 3.70 -3.09
CA SER A 107 -13.10 3.78 -4.35
C SER A 107 -12.68 5.23 -4.66
N ALA A 108 -11.54 5.39 -5.34
CA ALA A 108 -11.03 6.69 -5.79
C ALA A 108 -10.91 7.75 -4.68
N ASN A 109 -10.49 7.35 -3.47
CA ASN A 109 -10.62 8.17 -2.26
C ASN A 109 -9.29 8.54 -1.58
N ARG A 110 -8.16 8.25 -2.24
CA ARG A 110 -6.78 8.52 -1.74
C ARG A 110 -6.45 7.80 -0.44
N LEU A 111 -7.03 6.62 -0.19
CA LEU A 111 -6.63 5.79 0.94
C LEU A 111 -5.16 5.40 0.75
N GLN A 112 -4.34 5.60 1.79
CA GLN A 112 -2.89 5.33 1.77
C GLN A 112 -2.50 4.54 3.01
N GLY A 113 -1.93 3.35 2.84
CA GLY A 113 -1.52 2.48 3.96
C GLY A 113 -2.09 1.07 3.86
N PRO A 114 -1.97 0.25 4.92
CA PRO A 114 -2.41 -1.14 4.90
C PRO A 114 -3.92 -1.28 5.07
N VAL A 115 -4.47 -2.34 4.48
CA VAL A 115 -5.83 -2.79 4.75
C VAL A 115 -5.86 -3.50 6.11
N PRO A 116 -6.63 -3.04 7.11
CA PRO A 116 -6.63 -3.65 8.42
C PRO A 116 -7.43 -4.95 8.46
N ARG A 117 -6.89 -5.97 9.16
CA ARG A 117 -7.54 -7.28 9.34
C ARG A 117 -8.90 -7.23 10.04
N THR A 118 -9.13 -6.18 10.84
CA THR A 118 -10.37 -5.96 11.60
C THR A 118 -11.57 -5.70 10.72
N LEU A 119 -11.38 -5.33 9.43
CA LEU A 119 -12.49 -5.24 8.46
C LEU A 119 -13.30 -6.53 8.34
N SER A 120 -12.71 -7.69 8.66
CA SER A 120 -13.46 -8.95 8.71
C SER A 120 -14.59 -8.99 9.75
N ALA A 121 -14.69 -8.00 10.65
CA ALA A 121 -15.84 -7.84 11.53
C ALA A 121 -17.12 -7.43 10.79
N LEU A 122 -17.01 -6.88 9.57
CA LEU A 122 -18.15 -6.53 8.71
C LEU A 122 -18.75 -7.80 8.06
N THR A 123 -19.29 -8.72 8.87
CA THR A 123 -19.67 -10.06 8.38
C THR A 123 -20.90 -10.07 7.46
N ALA A 124 -21.63 -8.96 7.36
CA ALA A 124 -22.80 -8.81 6.50
C ALA A 124 -22.46 -8.13 5.16
N LEU A 125 -21.19 -7.83 4.91
CA LEU A 125 -20.74 -7.11 3.73
C LEU A 125 -21.02 -7.90 2.44
N SER A 126 -21.74 -7.31 1.51
CA SER A 126 -22.02 -7.84 0.17
C SER A 126 -21.25 -7.11 -0.94
N SER A 127 -20.80 -5.87 -0.68
CA SER A 127 -19.96 -5.09 -1.59
C SER A 127 -18.81 -4.34 -0.88
N LEU A 128 -17.59 -4.54 -1.36
CA LEU A 128 -16.37 -3.87 -0.90
C LEU A 128 -15.61 -3.28 -2.09
N GLN A 129 -15.57 -1.95 -2.18
CA GLN A 129 -14.97 -1.23 -3.31
C GLN A 129 -13.84 -0.32 -2.83
N PHE A 130 -12.60 -0.75 -3.04
CA PHE A 130 -11.37 -0.05 -2.67
C PHE A 130 -10.49 0.29 -3.88
N GLN A 131 -10.97 0.06 -5.10
CA GLN A 131 -10.22 0.34 -6.31
C GLN A 131 -9.83 1.81 -6.45
N ASN A 132 -8.73 2.07 -7.16
CA ASN A 132 -8.19 3.41 -7.40
C ASN A 132 -7.76 4.15 -6.13
N ASN A 133 -7.04 3.45 -5.25
CA ASN A 133 -6.46 4.02 -4.04
C ASN A 133 -4.96 3.72 -3.97
N SER A 134 -4.28 4.17 -2.92
CA SER A 134 -2.87 3.89 -2.69
C SER A 134 -2.70 2.93 -1.51
N LEU A 135 -3.62 1.96 -1.37
CA LEU A 135 -3.51 0.92 -0.34
C LEU A 135 -2.31 0.04 -0.65
N ALA A 136 -1.51 -0.28 0.36
CA ALA A 136 -0.22 -0.95 0.19
C ALA A 136 -0.02 -2.07 1.20
N GLY A 137 0.78 -3.06 0.83
CA GLY A 137 1.11 -4.19 1.70
C GLY A 137 0.23 -5.42 1.46
N PRO A 138 0.31 -6.44 2.32
CA PRO A 138 -0.38 -7.70 2.10
C PRO A 138 -1.89 -7.58 2.39
N ILE A 139 -2.71 -8.20 1.54
CA ILE A 139 -4.13 -8.43 1.85
C ILE A 139 -4.21 -9.41 3.04
N PRO A 140 -4.92 -9.09 4.13
CA PRO A 140 -5.05 -9.97 5.28
C PRO A 140 -5.81 -11.26 4.94
N PHE A 141 -5.40 -12.40 5.52
CA PHE A 141 -6.11 -13.68 5.35
C PHE A 141 -7.58 -13.59 5.81
N GLU A 142 -7.89 -12.71 6.77
CA GLU A 142 -9.23 -12.49 7.27
C GLU A 142 -10.22 -11.99 6.20
N PHE A 143 -9.76 -11.48 5.05
CA PHE A 143 -10.64 -11.18 3.91
C PHE A 143 -11.35 -12.42 3.38
N CYS A 144 -10.76 -13.61 3.50
CA CYS A 144 -11.44 -14.85 3.10
C CYS A 144 -12.71 -15.12 3.95
N LYS A 145 -12.85 -14.50 5.13
CA LYS A 145 -14.06 -14.62 5.98
C LYS A 145 -15.27 -13.88 5.41
N PHE A 146 -15.08 -13.03 4.41
CA PHE A 146 -16.19 -12.39 3.71
C PHE A 146 -16.96 -13.36 2.80
N GLN A 147 -16.40 -14.52 2.48
CA GLN A 147 -17.10 -15.56 1.75
C GLN A 147 -18.12 -16.29 2.66
N PRO A 148 -19.29 -16.68 2.12
CA PRO A 148 -19.73 -16.50 0.74
C PRO A 148 -20.53 -15.20 0.51
N HIS A 149 -20.66 -14.33 1.51
CA HIS A 149 -21.59 -13.20 1.49
C HIS A 149 -21.14 -12.04 0.60
N LEU A 150 -19.84 -11.85 0.42
CA LEU A 150 -19.28 -10.80 -0.42
C LEU A 150 -19.39 -11.18 -1.89
N THR A 151 -20.30 -10.51 -2.57
CA THR A 151 -20.60 -10.72 -4.00
C THR A 151 -19.83 -9.78 -4.92
N GLN A 152 -19.30 -8.69 -4.37
CA GLN A 152 -18.54 -7.72 -5.12
C GLN A 152 -17.33 -7.27 -4.29
N LEU A 153 -16.14 -7.65 -4.76
CA LEU A 153 -14.88 -7.14 -4.26
C LEU A 153 -14.16 -6.42 -5.42
N SER A 154 -13.63 -5.24 -5.18
CA SER A 154 -12.79 -4.54 -6.15
C SER A 154 -11.60 -3.89 -5.47
N LEU A 155 -10.42 -4.42 -5.75
CA LEU A 155 -9.12 -4.04 -5.18
C LEU A 155 -8.17 -3.46 -6.23
N GLY A 156 -8.58 -3.40 -7.49
CA GLY A 156 -7.73 -2.98 -8.59
C GLY A 156 -7.14 -1.57 -8.42
N TYR A 157 -6.02 -1.29 -9.09
CA TYR A 157 -5.34 0.01 -9.02
C TYR A 157 -5.02 0.42 -7.58
N ASN A 158 -4.20 -0.41 -6.93
CA ASN A 158 -3.61 -0.22 -5.61
C ASN A 158 -2.15 -0.72 -5.62
N LEU A 159 -1.51 -0.79 -4.44
CA LEU A 159 -0.18 -1.34 -4.22
C LEU A 159 -0.26 -2.62 -3.37
N LEU A 160 -1.35 -3.36 -3.52
CA LEU A 160 -1.61 -4.55 -2.72
C LEU A 160 -0.76 -5.72 -3.17
N SER A 161 -0.39 -6.54 -2.20
CA SER A 161 0.35 -7.78 -2.38
C SER A 161 -0.39 -8.90 -1.65
N VAL A 162 0.07 -10.14 -1.82
CA VAL A 162 -0.48 -11.29 -1.11
C VAL A 162 0.63 -12.12 -0.48
N GLN A 163 0.34 -12.72 0.67
CA GLN A 163 1.21 -13.65 1.35
C GLN A 163 0.51 -15.01 1.47
N GLY A 164 1.03 -16.01 0.76
CA GLY A 164 0.52 -17.37 0.79
C GLY A 164 -0.55 -17.68 -0.26
N ALA A 165 -0.55 -18.93 -0.73
CA ALA A 165 -1.42 -19.40 -1.82
C ALA A 165 -2.91 -19.40 -1.44
N GLN A 166 -3.24 -19.61 -0.17
CA GLN A 166 -4.63 -19.65 0.30
C GLN A 166 -5.32 -18.28 0.19
N VAL A 167 -4.64 -17.21 0.64
CA VAL A 167 -5.15 -15.84 0.49
C VAL A 167 -5.27 -15.49 -0.98
N ALA A 168 -4.26 -15.84 -1.79
CA ALA A 168 -4.28 -15.57 -3.23
C ALA A 168 -5.49 -16.21 -3.91
N ALA A 169 -5.76 -17.48 -3.63
CA ALA A 169 -6.90 -18.19 -4.19
C ALA A 169 -8.26 -17.63 -3.73
N CYS A 170 -8.40 -17.27 -2.45
CA CYS A 170 -9.67 -16.74 -1.95
C CYS A 170 -9.97 -15.35 -2.51
N VAL A 171 -8.95 -14.48 -2.62
CA VAL A 171 -9.12 -13.14 -3.19
C VAL A 171 -9.36 -13.23 -4.69
N ASP A 172 -8.67 -14.11 -5.41
CA ASP A 172 -8.89 -14.34 -6.84
C ASP A 172 -10.31 -14.85 -7.13
N ALA A 173 -10.89 -15.66 -6.23
CA ALA A 173 -12.28 -16.07 -6.33
C ALA A 173 -13.30 -14.92 -6.12
N MET A 174 -12.92 -13.86 -5.38
CA MET A 174 -13.79 -12.70 -5.09
C MET A 174 -13.57 -11.52 -6.04
N ASP A 175 -12.35 -11.32 -6.53
CA ASP A 175 -11.94 -10.24 -7.44
C ASP A 175 -10.93 -10.79 -8.48
N PRO A 176 -11.41 -11.54 -9.49
CA PRO A 176 -10.53 -12.17 -10.47
C PRO A 176 -9.64 -11.15 -11.20
N GLY A 177 -8.33 -11.42 -11.23
CA GLY A 177 -7.36 -10.55 -11.92
C GLY A 177 -6.95 -9.31 -11.14
N TRP A 178 -7.30 -9.18 -9.86
CA TRP A 178 -6.91 -8.05 -9.00
C TRP A 178 -5.40 -7.76 -9.04
N GLN A 179 -4.56 -8.79 -9.15
CA GLN A 179 -3.09 -8.69 -9.18
C GLN A 179 -2.58 -7.94 -10.42
N LEU A 180 -3.34 -7.94 -11.52
CA LEU A 180 -2.91 -7.39 -12.81
C LEU A 180 -2.90 -5.85 -12.84
N THR A 181 -3.40 -5.21 -11.78
CA THR A 181 -3.50 -3.75 -11.66
C THR A 181 -2.80 -3.21 -10.41
N GLN A 182 -1.94 -4.02 -9.78
CA GLN A 182 -1.21 -3.60 -8.59
C GLN A 182 0.17 -3.04 -8.94
N THR A 183 0.50 -1.83 -8.48
CA THR A 183 1.88 -1.33 -8.53
C THR A 183 2.64 -1.85 -7.33
N THR A 184 3.21 -3.04 -7.48
CA THR A 184 4.03 -3.69 -6.44
C THR A 184 5.50 -3.31 -6.57
N PRO A 185 6.34 -3.53 -5.53
CA PRO A 185 7.79 -3.43 -5.68
C PRO A 185 8.29 -4.52 -6.65
N PRO A 186 9.37 -4.28 -7.42
CA PRO A 186 10.00 -5.34 -8.20
C PRO A 186 10.59 -6.39 -7.25
N GLN A 187 10.64 -7.63 -7.73
CA GLN A 187 11.12 -8.77 -6.93
C GLN A 187 12.53 -9.20 -7.36
N ASN A 188 13.18 -10.04 -6.56
CA ASN A 188 14.47 -10.68 -6.89
C ASN A 188 15.56 -9.67 -7.26
N ILE A 189 15.67 -8.58 -6.50
CA ILE A 189 16.66 -7.55 -6.78
C ILE A 189 18.05 -8.06 -6.40
N VAL A 190 18.95 -8.07 -7.37
CA VAL A 190 20.34 -8.50 -7.20
C VAL A 190 21.28 -7.46 -7.81
N ALA A 191 22.45 -7.32 -7.20
CA ALA A 191 23.50 -6.42 -7.66
C ALA A 191 24.65 -7.24 -8.27
N SER A 192 25.07 -6.87 -9.47
CA SER A 192 26.21 -7.45 -10.19
C SER A 192 27.28 -6.37 -10.36
N PRO A 193 28.56 -6.63 -10.03
CA PRO A 193 29.61 -5.63 -10.20
C PRO A 193 29.86 -5.34 -11.69
N VAL A 194 30.12 -4.07 -12.00
CA VAL A 194 30.68 -3.62 -13.28
C VAL A 194 32.11 -3.17 -13.01
N LEU A 195 33.04 -3.37 -13.95
CA LEU A 195 34.44 -3.01 -13.75
C LEU A 195 34.60 -1.55 -13.28
N THR A 196 35.57 -1.35 -12.37
CA THR A 196 36.09 -0.11 -11.79
C THR A 196 35.19 0.72 -10.87
N ASP A 197 34.00 1.15 -11.29
CA ASP A 197 33.26 2.21 -10.59
C ASP A 197 31.73 2.11 -10.76
N GLY A 198 31.21 0.90 -10.99
CA GLY A 198 29.79 0.72 -11.26
C GLY A 198 29.17 -0.58 -10.75
N VAL A 199 27.85 -0.60 -10.81
CA VAL A 199 27.01 -1.76 -10.49
C VAL A 199 25.88 -1.87 -11.52
N THR A 200 25.52 -3.08 -11.89
CA THR A 200 24.24 -3.34 -12.56
C THR A 200 23.30 -3.95 -11.54
N LEU A 201 22.18 -3.28 -11.30
CA LEU A 201 21.07 -3.84 -10.54
C LEU A 201 20.15 -4.57 -11.51
N HIS A 202 19.80 -5.81 -11.18
CA HIS A 202 18.82 -6.61 -11.91
C HIS A 202 17.63 -6.90 -11.00
N TRP A 203 16.44 -7.05 -11.59
CA TRP A 203 15.22 -7.43 -10.87
C TRP A 203 14.25 -8.13 -11.80
N GLN A 204 13.25 -8.78 -11.22
CA GLN A 204 12.07 -9.25 -11.93
C GLN A 204 11.06 -8.10 -12.06
N PRO A 205 10.69 -7.70 -13.29
CA PRO A 205 9.67 -6.68 -13.50
C PRO A 205 8.31 -7.11 -12.92
N ILE A 206 7.50 -6.12 -12.53
CA ILE A 206 6.13 -6.36 -12.08
C ILE A 206 5.23 -6.77 -13.25
N SER A 207 4.12 -7.44 -12.94
CA SER A 207 3.14 -7.87 -13.95
C SER A 207 2.38 -6.69 -14.58
N TYR A 208 2.11 -5.63 -13.81
CA TYR A 208 1.33 -4.48 -14.28
C TYR A 208 2.20 -3.44 -14.99
N THR A 209 2.33 -3.56 -16.31
CA THR A 209 3.17 -2.68 -17.15
C THR A 209 2.39 -1.58 -17.87
N ALA A 210 1.05 -1.63 -17.86
CA ALA A 210 0.19 -0.63 -18.48
C ALA A 210 0.23 0.74 -17.77
N ASP A 211 -0.35 1.77 -18.39
CA ASP A 211 -0.46 3.15 -17.86
C ASP A 211 0.88 3.87 -17.66
N GLY A 212 1.93 3.38 -18.32
CA GLY A 212 3.27 3.95 -18.27
C GLY A 212 3.89 3.92 -16.89
N GLY A 213 4.95 4.70 -16.68
CA GLY A 213 5.74 4.69 -15.45
C GLY A 213 7.12 4.05 -15.66
N TYR A 214 7.83 3.79 -14.57
CA TYR A 214 9.24 3.38 -14.59
C TYR A 214 9.64 2.76 -13.26
N TYR A 215 10.82 2.15 -13.20
CA TYR A 215 11.52 1.89 -11.94
C TYR A 215 12.37 3.11 -11.57
N GLU A 216 12.24 3.59 -10.35
CA GLU A 216 13.10 4.61 -9.76
C GLU A 216 14.08 3.94 -8.80
N VAL A 217 15.37 4.06 -9.07
CA VAL A 217 16.44 3.60 -8.18
C VAL A 217 16.97 4.79 -7.40
N THR A 218 16.77 4.76 -6.09
CA THR A 218 17.32 5.75 -5.16
C THR A 218 18.53 5.15 -4.46
N LEU A 219 19.69 5.79 -4.62
CA LEU A 219 20.91 5.41 -3.91
C LEU A 219 21.07 6.19 -2.61
N PHE A 220 21.51 5.51 -1.58
CA PHE A 220 21.93 6.07 -0.30
C PHE A 220 23.35 5.59 0.01
N GLY A 221 24.18 6.47 0.58
CA GLY A 221 25.42 6.01 1.22
C GLY A 221 25.09 5.19 2.48
N SER A 222 26.01 4.33 2.92
CA SER A 222 25.86 3.53 4.14
C SER A 222 25.34 4.37 5.33
N ALA A 223 24.15 4.02 5.86
CA ALA A 223 23.43 4.69 6.95
C ALA A 223 22.88 6.11 6.66
N GLY A 224 22.89 6.56 5.41
CA GLY A 224 22.29 7.85 5.01
C GLY A 224 20.77 7.79 4.89
N LEU A 225 20.07 8.78 5.47
CA LEU A 225 18.63 8.97 5.22
C LEU A 225 18.36 9.85 3.99
N THR A 226 19.39 10.52 3.48
CA THR A 226 19.31 11.41 2.31
C THR A 226 19.79 10.68 1.05
N PRO A 227 18.98 10.68 -0.03
CA PRO A 227 19.41 10.16 -1.33
C PRO A 227 20.68 10.85 -1.83
N THR A 228 21.65 10.07 -2.29
CA THR A 228 22.86 10.56 -2.96
C THR A 228 22.64 10.71 -4.46
N ALA A 229 21.78 9.88 -5.05
CA ALA A 229 21.42 9.93 -6.46
C ALA A 229 20.07 9.24 -6.72
N ILE A 230 19.40 9.64 -7.80
CA ILE A 230 18.15 9.04 -8.28
C ILE A 230 18.30 8.72 -9.77
N PHE A 231 17.99 7.48 -10.14
CA PHE A 231 17.99 6.99 -11.51
C PHE A 231 16.61 6.47 -11.88
N ARG A 232 16.27 6.50 -13.17
CA ARG A 232 14.99 6.01 -13.68
C ARG A 232 15.20 5.15 -14.91
N THR A 233 14.46 4.06 -15.01
CA THR A 233 14.37 3.29 -16.25
C THR A 233 13.44 3.99 -17.25
N PRO A 234 13.51 3.63 -18.55
CA PRO A 234 12.58 4.16 -19.54
C PRO A 234 11.12 3.78 -19.27
N ASP A 235 10.90 2.57 -18.76
CA ASP A 235 9.58 2.00 -18.54
C ASP A 235 9.55 0.96 -17.39
N LYS A 236 8.38 0.35 -17.16
CA LYS A 236 8.17 -0.75 -16.20
C LYS A 236 8.54 -2.14 -16.75
N MET A 237 9.01 -2.24 -18.00
CA MET A 237 9.49 -3.49 -18.61
C MET A 237 10.99 -3.71 -18.41
N ALA A 238 11.75 -2.63 -18.15
CA ALA A 238 13.17 -2.72 -17.82
C ALA A 238 13.42 -3.67 -16.64
N ALA A 239 14.32 -4.64 -16.83
CA ALA A 239 14.71 -5.62 -15.82
C ALA A 239 16.06 -5.32 -15.16
N SER A 240 16.71 -4.22 -15.54
CA SER A 240 17.99 -3.81 -14.96
C SER A 240 18.28 -2.33 -15.18
N ILE A 241 19.23 -1.80 -14.41
CA ILE A 241 19.88 -0.51 -14.65
C ILE A 241 21.35 -0.60 -14.24
N THR A 242 22.23 0.02 -15.04
CA THR A 242 23.65 0.18 -14.70
C THR A 242 23.89 1.58 -14.15
N ILE A 243 24.55 1.64 -13.00
CA ILE A 243 24.97 2.87 -12.33
C ILE A 243 26.50 2.92 -12.33
N THR A 244 27.07 4.04 -12.72
CA THR A 244 28.52 4.28 -12.80
C THR A 244 28.92 5.50 -11.96
N GLY A 245 30.22 5.76 -11.79
CA GLY A 245 30.72 6.87 -10.97
C GLY A 245 30.54 6.66 -9.47
N LEU A 246 30.56 5.40 -9.01
CA LEU A 246 30.50 5.05 -7.59
C LEU A 246 31.88 5.05 -6.96
N ASP A 247 31.95 5.49 -5.70
CA ASP A 247 33.20 5.52 -4.94
C ASP A 247 33.66 4.09 -4.64
N ALA A 248 34.90 3.75 -5.02
CA ALA A 248 35.49 2.46 -4.72
C ALA A 248 35.58 2.22 -3.19
N GLY A 249 35.27 0.99 -2.75
CA GLY A 249 35.29 0.62 -1.32
C GLY A 249 34.12 1.18 -0.50
N ARG A 250 33.19 1.94 -1.10
CA ARG A 250 31.99 2.44 -0.43
C ARG A 250 30.83 1.47 -0.58
N SER A 251 30.06 1.33 0.50
CA SER A 251 28.79 0.59 0.50
C SER A 251 27.62 1.53 0.21
N TYR A 252 26.69 1.05 -0.61
CA TYR A 252 25.48 1.76 -0.98
C TYR A 252 24.24 0.90 -0.69
N GLU A 253 23.15 1.57 -0.31
CA GLU A 253 21.82 0.99 -0.32
C GLU A 253 21.10 1.49 -1.58
N ALA A 254 20.68 0.58 -2.45
CA ALA A 254 19.76 0.88 -3.53
C ALA A 254 18.34 0.51 -3.12
N ARG A 255 17.44 1.49 -3.17
CA ARG A 255 16.00 1.26 -3.10
C ARG A 255 15.42 1.38 -4.49
N VAL A 256 14.95 0.27 -5.04
CA VAL A 256 14.27 0.23 -6.33
C VAL A 256 12.78 0.33 -6.08
N ALA A 257 12.13 1.26 -6.75
CA ALA A 257 10.70 1.47 -6.60
C ALA A 257 9.99 1.43 -7.94
N THR A 258 8.87 0.71 -8.04
CA THR A 258 8.01 0.85 -9.20
C THR A 258 7.18 2.12 -9.06
N PHE A 259 7.14 2.94 -10.11
CA PHE A 259 6.30 4.13 -10.21
C PHE A 259 5.24 3.90 -11.29
N THR A 260 3.98 4.18 -10.97
CA THR A 260 2.89 4.30 -11.95
C THR A 260 2.24 5.67 -11.80
N PRO A 261 2.14 6.48 -12.88
CA PRO A 261 1.51 7.78 -12.83
C PRO A 261 -0.01 7.66 -12.63
N ALA A 262 -0.62 8.77 -12.19
CA ALA A 262 -2.06 8.93 -12.25
C ALA A 262 -2.55 8.86 -13.70
N HIS A 263 -3.57 8.05 -13.93
CA HIS A 263 -4.20 7.82 -15.22
C HIS A 263 -5.73 7.94 -15.08
N ASP A 264 -6.39 8.19 -16.23
CA ASP A 264 -7.82 8.51 -16.34
C ASP A 264 -8.70 7.26 -16.34
#